data_AF-A0A9P1DJE2-F1
#
_entry.id   AF-A0A9P1DJE2-F1
#
_cell.length_a   1.000
_cell.length_b   1.000
_cell.length_c   1.000
_cell.angle_alpha   90.00
_cell.angle_beta   90.00
_cell.angle_gamma   90.00
#
_symmetry.space_group_name_H-M   'P 1'
#
loop_
_entity.id
_entity.type
_entity.pdbx_description
1 polymer ?
#
loop_
_entity_poly.entity_id
_entity_poly.type
_entity_poly.pdbx_seq_one_letter_code
_entity_poly.pdbx_strand_id
1 'polypeptide(L)'
;MKALGCLFVLSLATALKVQRDVEEPLKPCKGKEVTAMGKKWKCDGLSLEDCPNSYTSSGQNTFFQCGISGLQCLTTGPQCKVATTTITTTITTTITTTITTTTSTTTSTTTIKAPSCKALYDSGVREDGAYPISLTTPDGPTTKKLYCDMRNGGWTLIGQVAGKAAMYDGWVRAFKNEQNLETPQITSATWASIPAVDLAVNHATQVRLSNEDISKWVKWEMDTSRTVETWWNRGDGQSSINQATDHAVKVYNQDGGSSNCYQNKYGIMQISAHGGSYPSAQVNGAGNTSPGDNCMSVGVQPSGTHDGYSQNGNGYDQPDSNSDWPNGDYQSPPFVNVWVGGAVAPAASSCKALYDSGVKEDGAYPISLTTPDGPTTKKLYCDMKNGGWTLIGQVAGKAAMYDGWLRAFKNEQNLETPQITSATWASIPAVDLAVNHATQVRLSNEDISKWVKWEMDTSRTVETWWNRGDGQSSINQATDHAVKVYNQYGGSSNCYQNKYGIMQISAHGGSYPSAQVNGAGNTSPGDNCMSVGVQPSGTHDGYSQNGNGYDQPDSNSDWPNGDYRSPPFVNVWVGGADAAPAVG
;
A
#
# COMPACT_ATOMS: atom_id res chain seq x y z
N MET A 1 46.00 67.74 -1.23
CA MET A 1 46.83 67.42 -0.04
C MET A 1 46.88 65.90 0.02
N LYS A 2 48.04 65.21 -0.01
CA LYS A 2 48.99 64.95 1.12
C LYS A 2 48.28 64.40 2.37
N ALA A 3 48.67 63.31 3.06
CA ALA A 3 49.64 62.19 2.88
C ALA A 3 49.34 61.14 4.00
N LEU A 4 49.94 59.95 4.20
CA LEU A 4 51.05 59.16 3.64
C LEU A 4 50.47 57.85 2.99
N GLY A 5 51.04 56.63 2.84
CA GLY A 5 52.34 55.95 3.14
C GLY A 5 52.25 55.00 4.36
N CYS A 6 52.80 53.78 4.38
CA CYS A 6 53.73 53.05 3.47
C CYS A 6 53.16 51.65 3.10
N LEU A 7 53.46 50.95 2.00
CA LEU A 7 54.67 50.76 1.18
C LEU A 7 55.70 49.76 1.78
N PHE A 8 55.66 48.49 1.35
CA PHE A 8 56.78 47.66 0.81
C PHE A 8 56.30 46.20 0.56
N VAL A 9 56.97 45.35 -0.23
CA VAL A 9 57.08 45.32 -1.72
C VAL A 9 57.79 44.01 -2.17
N LEU A 10 57.27 43.35 -3.21
CA LEU A 10 57.88 42.22 -3.97
C LEU A 10 58.11 40.87 -3.20
N SER A 11 58.24 39.69 -3.83
CA SER A 11 58.26 39.31 -5.28
C SER A 11 57.75 37.87 -5.55
N LEU A 12 57.38 37.61 -6.82
CA LEU A 12 57.48 36.36 -7.63
C LEU A 12 58.02 35.06 -6.96
N ALA A 13 57.57 33.84 -7.30
CA ALA A 13 57.14 33.34 -8.61
C ALA A 13 56.24 32.06 -8.58
N THR A 14 55.79 31.61 -9.75
CA THR A 14 54.97 30.40 -10.01
C THR A 14 55.66 29.06 -9.80
N ALA A 15 54.90 28.06 -9.32
CA ALA A 15 55.11 26.64 -9.64
C ALA A 15 53.78 25.89 -9.69
N LEU A 16 53.50 25.19 -10.80
CA LEU A 16 52.33 24.33 -10.97
C LEU A 16 52.69 22.89 -10.61
N LYS A 17 51.91 22.21 -9.76
CA LYS A 17 52.00 20.74 -9.60
C LYS A 17 50.70 20.13 -9.11
N VAL A 18 50.33 19.00 -9.72
CA VAL A 18 49.18 18.16 -9.37
C VAL A 18 49.71 16.86 -8.76
N GLN A 19 49.18 16.42 -7.62
CA GLN A 19 48.78 15.02 -7.38
C GLN A 19 48.26 14.74 -5.95
N ARG A 20 47.12 14.03 -5.91
CA ARG A 20 46.71 12.96 -4.98
C ARG A 20 46.59 13.22 -3.48
N ASP A 21 45.50 12.66 -2.96
CA ASP A 21 45.11 12.52 -1.57
C ASP A 21 45.98 11.50 -0.81
N VAL A 22 46.37 11.83 0.42
CA VAL A 22 46.85 10.90 1.46
C VAL A 22 46.34 11.42 2.82
N GLU A 23 46.12 10.51 3.76
CA GLU A 23 45.39 10.69 5.03
C GLU A 23 45.99 11.73 6.00
N GLU A 24 45.14 12.47 6.73
CA GLU A 24 45.53 13.21 7.94
C GLU A 24 45.44 12.33 9.21
N PRO A 25 46.29 12.58 10.24
CA PRO A 25 46.41 11.70 11.41
C PRO A 25 45.34 11.92 12.49
N LEU A 26 45.01 10.84 13.21
CA LEU A 26 44.09 10.85 14.35
C LEU A 26 44.62 11.66 15.54
N LYS A 27 43.70 12.36 16.23
CA LYS A 27 44.00 13.24 17.38
C LYS A 27 44.18 12.44 18.68
N PRO A 28 45.11 12.82 19.57
CA PRO A 28 45.29 12.18 20.87
C PRO A 28 44.15 12.51 21.86
N CYS A 29 43.82 11.57 22.74
CA CYS A 29 42.79 11.73 23.76
C CYS A 29 43.20 12.73 24.85
N LYS A 30 42.23 13.52 25.35
CA LYS A 30 42.47 14.50 26.42
C LYS A 30 42.49 13.85 27.81
N GLY A 31 43.65 13.84 28.45
CA GLY A 31 43.77 14.02 29.90
C GLY A 31 43.46 12.82 30.80
N LYS A 32 44.42 11.91 30.93
CA LYS A 32 44.81 11.27 32.22
C LYS A 32 46.17 10.60 32.04
N GLU A 33 47.14 10.93 32.88
CA GLU A 33 48.42 10.22 32.93
C GLU A 33 48.26 8.90 33.69
N VAL A 34 48.94 7.84 33.25
CA VAL A 34 49.00 6.55 33.95
C VAL A 34 50.46 6.23 34.30
N THR A 35 50.88 6.63 35.49
CA THR A 35 52.22 6.28 36.02
C THR A 35 52.26 4.78 36.35
N ALA A 36 53.23 4.06 35.81
CA ALA A 36 53.31 2.61 35.99
C ALA A 36 53.95 2.20 37.33
N MET A 37 53.20 1.47 38.18
CA MET A 37 53.74 0.74 39.32
C MET A 37 53.03 -0.62 39.54
N GLY A 38 53.80 -1.67 39.85
CA GLY A 38 53.36 -2.71 40.79
C GLY A 38 52.23 -3.69 40.44
N LYS A 39 52.36 -4.48 39.37
CA LYS A 39 51.78 -5.85 39.25
C LYS A 39 50.35 -6.12 39.78
N LYS A 40 49.34 -5.33 39.38
CA LYS A 40 47.95 -5.80 39.12
C LYS A 40 47.10 -4.65 38.58
N TRP A 41 46.26 -4.93 37.60
CA TRP A 41 45.22 -4.01 37.11
C TRP A 41 43.86 -4.70 37.20
N LYS A 42 42.80 -3.92 37.46
CA LYS A 42 41.41 -4.37 37.52
C LYS A 42 40.56 -3.33 36.82
N CYS A 43 39.89 -3.71 35.73
CA CYS A 43 39.11 -2.81 34.90
C CYS A 43 37.63 -2.86 35.30
N ASP A 44 37.31 -2.27 36.45
CA ASP A 44 35.91 -2.04 36.85
C ASP A 44 35.44 -0.70 36.27
N GLY A 45 34.37 -0.70 35.47
CA GLY A 45 33.67 0.54 35.09
C GLY A 45 34.21 1.33 33.89
N LEU A 46 34.60 0.66 32.80
CA LEU A 46 34.85 1.30 31.49
C LEU A 46 33.96 0.68 30.41
N SER A 47 33.40 1.51 29.54
CA SER A 47 32.53 1.14 28.42
C SER A 47 33.35 0.95 27.14
N LEU A 48 32.81 0.21 26.16
CA LEU A 48 33.51 0.00 24.88
C LEU A 48 33.63 1.29 24.04
N GLU A 49 32.76 2.27 24.30
CA GLU A 49 32.74 3.58 23.65
C GLU A 49 33.90 4.49 24.08
N ASP A 50 34.52 4.24 25.24
CA ASP A 50 35.52 5.13 25.84
C ASP A 50 36.93 4.99 25.23
N CYS A 51 37.24 3.89 24.53
CA CYS A 51 38.59 3.59 24.02
C CYS A 51 38.61 2.70 22.74
N PRO A 52 38.21 3.20 21.56
CA PRO A 52 38.50 2.51 20.31
C PRO A 52 40.01 2.54 20.00
N ASN A 53 40.58 1.37 19.66
CA ASN A 53 41.97 1.19 19.17
C ASN A 53 43.12 1.56 20.14
N SER A 54 42.97 1.32 21.45
CA SER A 54 44.09 1.47 22.41
C SER A 54 45.13 0.35 22.30
N TYR A 55 46.41 0.68 22.16
CA TYR A 55 47.53 -0.27 22.27
C TYR A 55 48.15 -0.26 23.67
N THR A 56 48.30 -1.42 24.30
CA THR A 56 49.12 -1.60 25.52
C THR A 56 50.38 -2.41 25.22
N SER A 57 51.55 -1.85 25.50
CA SER A 57 52.83 -2.57 25.41
C SER A 57 53.13 -3.35 26.70
N SER A 58 53.80 -4.50 26.56
CA SER A 58 54.17 -5.36 27.68
C SER A 58 55.60 -5.91 27.50
N GLY A 59 56.59 -5.06 27.81
CA GLY A 59 58.00 -5.40 27.65
C GLY A 59 58.52 -5.22 26.22
N GLN A 60 59.78 -5.59 26.00
CA GLN A 60 60.44 -5.39 24.71
C GLN A 60 59.96 -6.41 23.68
N ASN A 61 59.42 -5.90 22.57
CA ASN A 61 59.10 -6.63 21.33
C ASN A 61 57.95 -7.65 21.40
N THR A 62 56.79 -7.26 21.91
CA THR A 62 55.51 -7.94 21.55
C THR A 62 54.34 -6.96 21.55
N PHE A 63 53.46 -7.07 20.55
CA PHE A 63 52.23 -6.28 20.42
C PHE A 63 51.03 -7.22 20.30
N PHE A 64 49.89 -6.83 20.85
CA PHE A 64 48.62 -7.53 20.71
C PHE A 64 47.55 -6.55 20.22
N GLN A 65 46.62 -7.03 19.39
CA GLN A 65 45.45 -6.29 18.94
C GLN A 65 44.20 -7.05 19.44
N CYS A 66 43.29 -6.35 20.11
CA CYS A 66 42.01 -6.93 20.51
C CYS A 66 41.05 -6.95 19.31
N GLY A 67 40.92 -8.11 18.68
CA GLY A 67 39.81 -8.41 17.77
C GLY A 67 38.58 -8.89 18.54
N ILE A 68 37.41 -8.87 17.88
CA ILE A 68 36.10 -9.25 18.45
C ILE A 68 36.02 -10.74 18.88
N SER A 69 37.05 -11.53 18.58
CA SER A 69 37.11 -12.98 18.80
C SER A 69 38.19 -13.42 19.81
N GLY A 70 38.77 -12.49 20.57
CA GLY A 70 39.83 -12.75 21.55
C GLY A 70 41.26 -12.54 21.01
N LEU A 71 42.27 -12.71 21.89
CA LEU A 71 43.67 -12.45 21.55
C LEU A 71 44.19 -13.43 20.47
N GLN A 72 44.75 -12.86 19.39
CA GLN A 72 45.59 -13.58 18.44
C GLN A 72 46.99 -12.95 18.40
N CYS A 73 48.00 -13.80 18.21
CA CYS A 73 49.40 -13.37 18.19
C CYS A 73 49.91 -13.31 16.73
N LEU A 74 50.08 -12.09 16.20
CA LEU A 74 50.63 -11.88 14.84
C LEU A 74 52.15 -11.74 14.89
N THR A 75 52.87 -12.85 14.73
CA THR A 75 54.15 -12.90 13.98
C THR A 75 54.61 -14.34 13.76
N THR A 76 55.14 -14.62 12.57
CA THR A 76 55.70 -15.93 12.22
C THR A 76 57.15 -16.05 12.72
N GLY A 77 57.34 -16.64 13.90
CA GLY A 77 58.66 -16.91 14.49
C GLY A 77 58.78 -18.34 15.04
N PRO A 78 59.90 -19.07 14.84
CA PRO A 78 59.96 -20.52 15.02
C PRO A 78 60.18 -21.00 16.47
N GLN A 79 59.62 -20.32 17.49
CA GLN A 79 59.66 -20.76 18.88
C GLN A 79 58.31 -20.56 19.61
N CYS A 80 57.31 -21.36 19.24
CA CYS A 80 56.15 -21.59 20.09
C CYS A 80 55.98 -23.10 20.31
N LYS A 81 56.52 -23.61 21.43
CA LYS A 81 56.52 -25.03 21.78
C LYS A 81 55.82 -25.24 23.13
N VAL A 82 54.50 -25.25 23.10
CA VAL A 82 53.67 -25.46 24.29
C VAL A 82 53.62 -26.96 24.61
N ALA A 83 53.99 -27.34 25.83
CA ALA A 83 54.00 -28.73 26.27
C ALA A 83 52.64 -29.12 26.87
N THR A 84 51.99 -30.13 26.29
CA THR A 84 50.71 -30.66 26.78
C THR A 84 50.91 -31.35 28.14
N THR A 85 50.41 -30.74 29.21
CA THR A 85 50.36 -31.34 30.56
C THR A 85 48.91 -31.52 30.97
N THR A 86 48.44 -32.77 31.00
CA THR A 86 47.05 -33.09 31.30
C THR A 86 46.79 -32.97 32.81
N ILE A 87 45.90 -32.06 33.21
CA ILE A 87 45.35 -31.97 34.57
C ILE A 87 43.84 -32.21 34.49
N THR A 88 43.40 -33.39 34.93
CA THR A 88 41.97 -33.75 34.94
C THR A 88 41.25 -33.01 36.06
N THR A 89 40.46 -31.99 35.69
CA THR A 89 39.54 -31.31 36.61
C THR A 89 38.12 -31.45 36.08
N THR A 90 37.27 -32.19 36.78
CA THR A 90 35.87 -32.38 36.38
C THR A 90 35.07 -31.12 36.66
N ILE A 91 34.63 -30.42 35.61
CA ILE A 91 33.74 -29.27 35.68
C ILE A 91 32.46 -29.62 34.91
N THR A 92 31.32 -29.54 35.59
CA THR A 92 30.01 -29.80 35.00
C THR A 92 29.53 -28.56 34.25
N THR A 93 29.80 -28.51 32.94
CA THR A 93 29.39 -27.40 32.07
C THR A 93 28.08 -27.72 31.36
N THR A 94 27.03 -26.93 31.63
CA THR A 94 25.76 -27.02 30.88
C THR A 94 25.97 -26.55 29.44
N ILE A 95 25.71 -27.43 28.47
CA ILE A 95 25.84 -27.11 27.05
C ILE A 95 24.55 -26.42 26.57
N THR A 96 24.61 -25.10 26.38
CA THR A 96 23.62 -24.36 25.59
C THR A 96 24.06 -24.38 24.13
N THR A 97 23.43 -25.23 23.32
CA THR A 97 23.77 -25.39 21.90
C THR A 97 23.24 -24.21 21.07
N THR A 98 24.01 -23.12 21.00
CA THR A 98 23.74 -22.03 20.04
C THR A 98 24.03 -22.51 18.63
N ILE A 99 22.98 -22.83 17.87
CA ILE A 99 23.09 -23.14 16.44
C ILE A 99 23.25 -21.83 15.67
N THR A 100 24.50 -21.46 15.34
CA THR A 100 24.78 -20.32 14.48
C THR A 100 24.46 -20.68 13.03
N THR A 101 23.20 -20.50 12.63
CA THR A 101 22.77 -20.60 11.23
C THR A 101 23.37 -19.45 10.43
N THR A 102 24.43 -19.71 9.66
CA THR A 102 25.05 -18.71 8.78
C THR A 102 24.16 -18.45 7.56
N THR A 103 23.14 -17.61 7.74
CA THR A 103 22.26 -17.17 6.64
C THR A 103 23.03 -16.25 5.70
N SER A 104 23.62 -16.82 4.64
CA SER A 104 24.16 -16.07 3.52
C SER A 104 23.04 -15.29 2.82
N THR A 105 22.87 -14.03 3.23
CA THR A 105 21.83 -13.15 2.68
C THR A 105 22.24 -12.70 1.28
N THR A 106 21.88 -13.50 0.28
CA THR A 106 21.98 -13.11 -1.13
C THR A 106 20.97 -12.00 -1.37
N THR A 107 21.44 -10.75 -1.43
CA THR A 107 20.60 -9.58 -1.72
C THR A 107 20.17 -9.58 -3.18
N SER A 108 19.25 -10.47 -3.52
CA SER A 108 18.43 -10.37 -4.71
C SER A 108 17.66 -9.06 -4.64
N THR A 109 18.03 -8.09 -5.48
CA THR A 109 17.29 -6.84 -5.66
C THR A 109 16.00 -7.11 -6.42
N THR A 110 15.06 -7.80 -5.77
CA THR A 110 13.67 -7.94 -6.21
C THR A 110 13.11 -6.53 -6.36
N THR A 111 12.92 -6.10 -7.60
CA THR A 111 12.39 -4.78 -7.93
C THR A 111 10.94 -4.67 -7.44
N ILE A 112 10.76 -4.14 -6.22
CA ILE A 112 9.43 -3.98 -5.61
C ILE A 112 8.61 -3.03 -6.48
N LYS A 113 7.66 -3.60 -7.23
CA LYS A 113 6.64 -2.87 -7.97
C LYS A 113 5.56 -2.42 -6.98
N ALA A 114 5.62 -1.16 -6.56
CA ALA A 114 4.65 -0.58 -5.63
C ALA A 114 3.63 0.31 -6.36
N PRO A 115 2.38 0.41 -5.88
CA PRO A 115 1.35 1.27 -6.49
C PRO A 115 1.58 2.77 -6.23
N SER A 116 2.39 3.14 -5.24
CA SER A 116 2.79 4.53 -4.98
C SER A 116 4.07 4.60 -4.14
N CYS A 117 4.67 5.80 -4.05
CA CYS A 117 5.78 6.06 -3.14
C CYS A 117 5.36 5.90 -1.66
N LYS A 118 4.08 6.13 -1.34
CA LYS A 118 3.53 5.92 0.00
C LYS A 118 3.56 4.44 0.39
N ALA A 119 3.23 3.54 -0.54
CA ALA A 119 3.33 2.10 -0.30
C ALA A 119 4.78 1.63 -0.07
N LEU A 120 5.77 2.20 -0.77
CA LEU A 120 7.20 1.94 -0.50
C LEU A 120 7.62 2.49 0.88
N TYR A 121 7.15 3.67 1.25
CA TYR A 121 7.39 4.23 2.58
C TYR A 121 6.78 3.35 3.68
N ASP A 122 5.55 2.87 3.50
CA ASP A 122 4.91 1.98 4.46
C ASP A 122 5.62 0.62 4.53
N SER A 123 6.18 0.12 3.41
CA SER A 123 7.05 -1.06 3.37
C SER A 123 8.50 -0.82 3.85
N GLY A 124 8.79 0.33 4.47
CA GLY A 124 10.07 0.61 5.13
C GLY A 124 11.14 1.34 4.31
N VAL A 125 10.87 1.76 3.07
CA VAL A 125 11.83 2.56 2.26
C VAL A 125 11.92 4.00 2.79
N ARG A 126 13.13 4.52 3.02
CA ARG A 126 13.34 5.83 3.70
C ARG A 126 14.17 6.86 2.93
N GLU A 127 14.86 6.46 1.86
CA GLU A 127 15.66 7.39 1.05
C GLU A 127 14.87 7.97 -0.12
N ASP A 128 15.12 9.24 -0.44
CA ASP A 128 14.52 9.89 -1.60
C ASP A 128 15.19 9.44 -2.91
N GLY A 129 14.43 9.30 -4.00
CA GLY A 129 14.97 8.85 -5.28
C GLY A 129 13.94 8.40 -6.30
N ALA A 130 14.38 7.99 -7.49
CA ALA A 130 13.50 7.48 -8.55
C ALA A 130 13.20 5.99 -8.37
N TYR A 131 11.95 5.64 -8.05
CA TYR A 131 11.51 4.26 -7.81
C TYR A 131 10.51 3.78 -8.88
N PRO A 132 10.48 2.47 -9.20
CA PRO A 132 9.54 1.90 -10.16
C PRO A 132 8.13 1.76 -9.55
N ILE A 133 7.26 2.69 -9.91
CA ILE A 133 5.85 2.73 -9.50
C ILE A 133 4.99 2.09 -10.58
N SER A 134 4.11 1.16 -10.17
CA SER A 134 3.06 0.59 -11.01
C SER A 134 1.88 1.54 -11.10
N LEU A 135 1.32 1.69 -12.30
CA LEU A 135 0.24 2.63 -12.61
C LEU A 135 -0.87 1.91 -13.37
N THR A 136 -2.13 2.07 -12.95
CA THR A 136 -3.28 1.73 -13.80
C THR A 136 -3.56 2.92 -14.72
N THR A 137 -3.60 2.68 -16.03
CA THR A 137 -3.84 3.74 -17.03
C THR A 137 -4.98 3.32 -17.96
N PRO A 138 -5.59 4.26 -18.73
CA PRO A 138 -6.63 3.92 -19.70
C PRO A 138 -6.17 2.88 -20.76
N ASP A 139 -4.88 2.89 -21.09
CA ASP A 139 -4.25 1.93 -22.02
C ASP A 139 -3.84 0.60 -21.34
N GLY A 140 -4.14 0.43 -20.05
CA GLY A 140 -3.83 -0.74 -19.23
C GLY A 140 -2.75 -0.49 -18.16
N PRO A 141 -2.34 -1.54 -17.41
CA PRO A 141 -1.31 -1.44 -16.39
C PRO A 141 0.08 -1.18 -16.97
N THR A 142 0.86 -0.31 -16.34
CA THR A 142 2.25 -0.05 -16.71
C THR A 142 3.14 0.18 -15.49
N THR A 143 4.44 0.41 -15.70
CA THR A 143 5.38 0.76 -14.64
C THR A 143 6.31 1.86 -15.14
N LYS A 144 6.46 2.94 -14.37
CA LYS A 144 7.37 4.05 -14.65
C LYS A 144 8.26 4.29 -13.44
N LYS A 145 9.46 4.83 -13.66
CA LYS A 145 10.21 5.42 -12.56
C LYS A 145 9.64 6.79 -12.26
N LEU A 146 9.39 7.07 -10.99
CA LEU A 146 8.92 8.36 -10.48
C LEU A 146 9.72 8.72 -9.23
N TYR A 147 9.99 10.01 -9.05
CA TYR A 147 10.68 10.48 -7.86
C TYR A 147 9.77 10.37 -6.63
N CYS A 148 10.30 9.73 -5.60
CA CYS A 148 9.71 9.62 -4.29
C CYS A 148 10.45 10.53 -3.30
N ASP A 149 9.71 11.42 -2.66
CA ASP A 149 10.13 12.10 -1.43
C ASP A 149 9.67 11.24 -0.25
N MET A 150 10.57 10.36 0.20
CA MET A 150 10.36 9.46 1.32
C MET A 150 10.54 10.17 2.65
N ARG A 151 11.46 11.16 2.74
CA ARG A 151 11.73 11.89 3.97
C ARG A 151 10.49 12.63 4.51
N ASN A 152 9.60 13.09 3.64
CA ASN A 152 8.31 13.70 4.02
C ASN A 152 7.11 12.73 3.98
N GLY A 153 7.35 11.42 3.91
CA GLY A 153 6.32 10.38 4.08
C GLY A 153 5.88 9.64 2.82
N GLY A 154 6.66 9.65 1.74
CA GLY A 154 6.40 8.86 0.53
C GLY A 154 5.54 9.56 -0.52
N TRP A 155 5.88 10.79 -0.89
CA TRP A 155 5.17 11.54 -1.94
C TRP A 155 5.64 11.13 -3.33
N THR A 156 4.70 10.83 -4.23
CA THR A 156 4.99 10.56 -5.65
C THR A 156 4.92 11.86 -6.46
N LEU A 157 6.00 12.18 -7.17
CA LEU A 157 6.02 13.24 -8.18
C LEU A 157 5.23 12.77 -9.42
N ILE A 158 4.18 13.50 -9.79
CA ILE A 158 3.26 13.12 -10.87
C ILE A 158 3.19 14.13 -12.02
N GLY A 159 3.66 15.36 -11.81
CA GLY A 159 3.74 16.38 -12.84
C GLY A 159 4.71 17.50 -12.50
N GLN A 160 5.21 18.18 -13.52
CA GLN A 160 6.07 19.36 -13.41
C GLN A 160 5.71 20.38 -14.49
N VAL A 161 5.84 21.68 -14.18
CA VAL A 161 5.65 22.77 -15.14
C VAL A 161 6.71 23.84 -14.95
N ALA A 162 7.26 24.33 -16.05
CA ALA A 162 8.15 25.48 -16.12
C ALA A 162 7.80 26.36 -17.33
N GLY A 163 7.23 27.53 -17.11
CA GLY A 163 6.74 28.41 -18.17
C GLY A 163 5.30 28.11 -18.62
N LYS A 164 4.65 29.08 -19.26
CA LYS A 164 3.25 28.93 -19.70
C LYS A 164 3.15 27.97 -20.88
N ALA A 165 2.45 26.86 -20.70
CA ALA A 165 2.19 25.85 -21.72
C ALA A 165 0.69 25.53 -21.82
N ALA A 166 0.26 25.08 -23.00
CA ALA A 166 -1.02 24.41 -23.16
C ALA A 166 -0.85 22.94 -22.73
N MET A 167 -1.57 22.56 -21.67
CA MET A 167 -1.47 21.25 -21.03
C MET A 167 -2.85 20.58 -20.86
N TYR A 168 -3.93 21.32 -21.10
CA TYR A 168 -5.30 20.93 -20.75
C TYR A 168 -5.77 19.58 -21.33
N ASP A 169 -5.23 19.15 -22.48
CA ASP A 169 -5.53 17.87 -23.14
C ASP A 169 -4.93 16.62 -22.45
N GLY A 170 -4.00 16.79 -21.50
CA GLY A 170 -3.26 15.64 -20.94
C GLY A 170 -2.54 15.86 -19.60
N TRP A 171 -2.66 17.03 -18.99
CA TRP A 171 -2.10 17.32 -17.68
C TRP A 171 -2.61 16.33 -16.62
N VAL A 172 -1.70 15.67 -15.90
CA VAL A 172 -1.96 14.60 -14.92
C VAL A 172 -2.92 13.46 -15.39
N ARG A 173 -3.17 13.38 -16.71
CA ARG A 173 -4.06 12.41 -17.38
C ARG A 173 -3.41 11.68 -18.57
N ALA A 174 -2.26 12.13 -19.05
CA ALA A 174 -1.48 11.50 -20.11
C ALA A 174 0.02 11.53 -19.82
N PHE A 175 0.77 10.67 -20.51
CA PHE A 175 2.25 10.67 -20.46
C PHE A 175 2.82 11.84 -21.26
N LYS A 176 3.69 12.62 -20.63
CA LYS A 176 4.46 13.69 -21.27
C LYS A 176 5.82 13.80 -20.60
N ASN A 177 6.90 13.71 -21.39
CA ASN A 177 8.29 13.98 -20.94
C ASN A 177 8.63 13.28 -19.61
N GLU A 178 8.13 12.06 -19.39
CA GLU A 178 7.98 11.50 -18.04
C GLU A 178 9.31 11.16 -17.37
N GLN A 179 10.41 11.14 -18.12
CA GLN A 179 11.79 10.98 -17.62
C GLN A 179 12.21 12.16 -16.73
N ASN A 180 11.63 13.35 -16.92
CA ASN A 180 11.85 14.49 -16.03
C ASN A 180 11.35 14.18 -14.61
N LEU A 181 10.28 13.38 -14.48
CA LEU A 181 9.69 12.99 -13.19
C LEU A 181 10.56 12.00 -12.40
N GLU A 182 11.71 11.57 -12.92
CA GLU A 182 12.75 10.89 -12.13
C GLU A 182 13.53 11.86 -11.20
N THR A 183 13.24 13.17 -11.22
CA THR A 183 13.87 14.19 -10.35
C THR A 183 12.94 15.37 -10.03
N PRO A 184 13.00 16.00 -8.85
CA PRO A 184 12.21 17.19 -8.52
C PRO A 184 12.77 18.49 -9.11
N GLN A 185 13.86 18.44 -9.89
CA GLN A 185 14.46 19.61 -10.52
C GLN A 185 13.59 20.06 -11.71
N ILE A 186 13.28 21.36 -11.78
CA ILE A 186 12.29 21.90 -12.71
C ILE A 186 13.04 22.48 -13.93
N THR A 187 13.07 21.71 -15.02
CA THR A 187 13.73 22.12 -16.27
C THR A 187 12.94 23.24 -16.97
N SER A 188 13.61 24.35 -17.30
CA SER A 188 12.95 25.56 -17.80
C SER A 188 12.29 25.37 -19.17
N ALA A 189 11.13 26.02 -19.35
CA ALA A 189 10.34 26.04 -20.60
C ALA A 189 9.80 24.67 -21.08
N THR A 190 9.40 23.78 -20.15
CA THR A 190 8.72 22.51 -20.48
C THR A 190 7.70 22.10 -19.40
N TRP A 191 6.95 21.04 -19.67
CA TRP A 191 6.11 20.35 -18.67
C TRP A 191 6.26 18.84 -18.78
N ALA A 192 5.99 18.12 -17.70
CA ALA A 192 6.04 16.67 -17.63
C ALA A 192 4.85 16.11 -16.82
N SER A 193 4.37 14.91 -17.15
CA SER A 193 3.10 14.35 -16.66
C SER A 193 3.02 12.83 -16.83
N ILE A 194 2.21 12.19 -15.99
CA ILE A 194 1.68 10.83 -16.18
C ILE A 194 0.14 10.83 -16.06
N PRO A 195 -0.58 9.80 -16.54
CA PRO A 195 -1.94 9.49 -16.08
C PRO A 195 -1.93 9.15 -14.58
N ALA A 196 -2.11 10.18 -13.74
CA ALA A 196 -1.97 10.08 -12.28
C ALA A 196 -3.29 9.83 -11.54
N VAL A 197 -4.41 9.76 -12.28
CA VAL A 197 -5.77 9.72 -11.72
C VAL A 197 -5.99 8.53 -10.80
N ASP A 198 -5.62 7.31 -11.22
CA ASP A 198 -5.71 6.10 -10.39
C ASP A 198 -4.91 6.27 -9.09
N LEU A 199 -3.68 6.76 -9.19
CA LEU A 199 -2.80 6.98 -8.04
C LEU A 199 -3.38 8.05 -7.08
N ALA A 200 -4.03 9.10 -7.61
CA ALA A 200 -4.68 10.14 -6.81
C ALA A 200 -6.03 9.74 -6.19
N VAL A 201 -6.76 8.80 -6.80
CA VAL A 201 -8.07 8.31 -6.30
C VAL A 201 -7.89 7.13 -5.33
N ASN A 202 -7.04 6.17 -5.67
CA ASN A 202 -6.91 4.88 -4.97
C ASN A 202 -5.64 4.77 -4.11
N HIS A 203 -4.59 5.56 -4.36
CA HIS A 203 -3.27 5.40 -3.73
C HIS A 203 -2.67 6.68 -3.10
N ALA A 204 -3.50 7.71 -2.92
CA ALA A 204 -3.20 8.95 -2.19
C ALA A 204 -4.49 9.55 -1.58
N THR A 205 -4.35 10.32 -0.49
CA THR A 205 -5.43 11.21 0.02
C THR A 205 -5.10 12.68 -0.14
N GLN A 206 -3.82 13.04 -0.10
CA GLN A 206 -3.35 14.42 -0.21
C GLN A 206 -2.72 14.70 -1.58
N VAL A 207 -2.91 15.94 -2.04
CA VAL A 207 -2.11 16.56 -3.10
C VAL A 207 -1.20 17.60 -2.48
N ARG A 208 0.01 17.76 -3.03
CA ARG A 208 0.99 18.78 -2.63
C ARG A 208 1.52 19.50 -3.86
N LEU A 209 1.65 20.82 -3.77
CA LEU A 209 2.42 21.65 -4.70
C LEU A 209 3.71 22.08 -4.00
N SER A 210 4.83 22.11 -4.73
CA SER A 210 6.08 22.75 -4.32
C SER A 210 6.72 23.44 -5.53
N ASN A 211 7.70 24.31 -5.34
CA ASN A 211 8.66 24.62 -6.41
C ASN A 211 9.79 23.58 -6.38
N GLU A 212 10.95 23.90 -6.95
CA GLU A 212 12.13 23.02 -7.00
C GLU A 212 12.85 22.93 -5.63
N ASP A 213 12.76 23.98 -4.81
CA ASP A 213 13.03 23.92 -3.38
C ASP A 213 11.87 23.19 -2.67
N ILE A 214 11.91 21.86 -2.69
CA ILE A 214 10.87 20.99 -2.11
C ILE A 214 10.64 21.17 -0.60
N SER A 215 11.43 21.99 0.09
CA SER A 215 11.14 22.41 1.46
C SER A 215 9.96 23.40 1.54
N LYS A 216 9.68 24.12 0.45
CA LYS A 216 8.56 25.05 0.28
C LYS A 216 7.39 24.33 -0.37
N TRP A 217 6.27 24.20 0.34
CA TRP A 217 5.14 23.44 -0.16
C TRP A 217 3.81 23.87 0.47
N VAL A 218 2.73 23.63 -0.28
CA VAL A 218 1.35 23.61 0.23
C VAL A 218 0.75 22.24 -0.04
N LYS A 219 -0.08 21.75 0.88
CA LYS A 219 -0.77 20.46 0.70
C LYS A 219 -2.14 20.44 1.35
N TRP A 220 -3.04 19.65 0.79
CA TRP A 220 -4.41 19.48 1.30
C TRP A 220 -4.94 18.08 1.01
N GLU A 221 -5.91 17.65 1.82
CA GLU A 221 -6.72 16.46 1.50
C GLU A 221 -7.55 16.73 0.24
N MET A 222 -7.50 15.80 -0.71
CA MET A 222 -8.30 15.83 -1.92
C MET A 222 -9.76 15.45 -1.62
N ASP A 223 -10.70 16.09 -2.32
CA ASP A 223 -12.14 15.87 -2.21
C ASP A 223 -12.49 14.36 -2.13
N THR A 224 -13.23 13.96 -1.10
CA THR A 224 -13.55 12.55 -0.82
C THR A 224 -14.60 11.95 -1.78
N SER A 225 -15.30 12.79 -2.54
CA SER A 225 -16.28 12.38 -3.56
C SER A 225 -15.67 12.18 -4.96
N ARG A 226 -14.34 12.33 -5.10
CA ARG A 226 -13.60 12.09 -6.34
C ARG A 226 -13.70 10.63 -6.82
N THR A 227 -13.75 10.44 -8.13
CA THR A 227 -13.73 9.13 -8.79
C THR A 227 -12.75 9.12 -9.96
N VAL A 228 -12.45 7.95 -10.55
CA VAL A 228 -11.51 7.86 -11.69
C VAL A 228 -12.07 8.56 -12.94
N GLU A 229 -13.39 8.58 -13.07
CA GLU A 229 -14.13 9.25 -14.15
C GLU A 229 -14.09 10.77 -14.00
N THR A 230 -14.19 11.28 -12.77
CA THR A 230 -14.33 12.72 -12.49
C THR A 230 -13.01 13.42 -12.18
N TRP A 231 -12.07 12.76 -11.49
CA TRP A 231 -10.90 13.45 -10.95
C TRP A 231 -9.95 13.97 -12.03
N TRP A 232 -9.72 15.29 -12.02
CA TRP A 232 -9.00 16.06 -13.04
C TRP A 232 -9.56 15.90 -14.47
N ASN A 233 -10.81 15.45 -14.63
CA ASN A 233 -11.45 15.33 -15.94
C ASN A 233 -12.04 16.68 -16.39
N ARG A 234 -11.25 17.47 -17.11
CA ARG A 234 -11.71 18.73 -17.73
C ARG A 234 -12.65 18.51 -18.93
N GLY A 235 -12.59 17.34 -19.57
CA GLY A 235 -13.40 16.99 -20.74
C GLY A 235 -14.90 16.88 -20.47
N ASP A 236 -15.31 16.69 -19.21
CA ASP A 236 -16.72 16.80 -18.77
C ASP A 236 -17.30 18.22 -19.00
N GLY A 237 -16.44 19.23 -19.20
CA GLY A 237 -16.80 20.60 -19.55
C GLY A 237 -17.13 21.49 -18.36
N GLN A 238 -16.87 22.79 -18.51
CA GLN A 238 -17.04 23.81 -17.48
C GLN A 238 -18.45 23.79 -16.87
N SER A 239 -19.49 23.58 -17.69
CA SER A 239 -20.89 23.50 -17.23
C SER A 239 -21.12 22.38 -16.21
N SER A 240 -20.43 21.25 -16.34
CA SER A 240 -20.55 20.08 -15.45
C SER A 240 -19.76 20.29 -14.16
N ILE A 241 -18.56 20.86 -14.28
CA ILE A 241 -17.66 21.17 -13.16
C ILE A 241 -18.27 22.29 -12.28
N ASN A 242 -18.86 23.31 -12.88
CA ASN A 242 -19.58 24.40 -12.21
C ASN A 242 -20.93 23.96 -11.59
N GLN A 243 -21.38 22.72 -11.82
CA GLN A 243 -22.51 22.10 -11.11
C GLN A 243 -22.06 21.17 -9.98
N ALA A 244 -20.76 20.88 -9.85
CA ALA A 244 -20.26 20.07 -8.76
C ALA A 244 -20.20 20.90 -7.45
N THR A 245 -20.74 20.32 -6.38
CA THR A 245 -20.63 20.88 -5.02
C THR A 245 -19.16 21.03 -4.63
N ASP A 246 -18.77 22.24 -4.21
CA ASP A 246 -17.49 22.44 -3.52
C ASP A 246 -17.61 22.08 -2.04
N HIS A 247 -16.59 21.40 -1.53
CA HIS A 247 -16.36 21.12 -0.13
C HIS A 247 -15.23 22.01 0.39
N ALA A 248 -15.29 22.38 1.68
CA ALA A 248 -14.19 23.12 2.31
C ALA A 248 -13.00 22.18 2.56
N VAL A 249 -11.84 22.51 2.00
CA VAL A 249 -10.57 21.80 2.21
C VAL A 249 -9.61 22.69 2.99
N LYS A 250 -8.87 22.10 3.94
CA LYS A 250 -7.88 22.83 4.73
C LYS A 250 -6.49 22.62 4.12
N VAL A 251 -5.92 23.69 3.57
CA VAL A 251 -4.57 23.68 3.02
C VAL A 251 -3.58 24.06 4.11
N TYR A 252 -2.46 23.35 4.18
CA TYR A 252 -1.34 23.59 5.09
C TYR A 252 -0.07 23.94 4.31
N ASN A 253 0.78 24.81 4.85
CA ASN A 253 2.08 25.15 4.29
C ASN A 253 3.26 24.63 5.14
N GLN A 254 4.48 24.78 4.61
CA GLN A 254 5.71 24.30 5.25
C GLN A 254 5.96 24.86 6.66
N ASP A 255 5.50 26.08 6.96
CA ASP A 255 5.70 26.76 8.25
C ASP A 255 4.62 26.39 9.29
N GLY A 256 3.74 25.43 8.97
CA GLY A 256 2.62 25.03 9.83
C GLY A 256 1.42 25.98 9.79
N GLY A 257 1.46 27.01 8.93
CA GLY A 257 0.31 27.85 8.62
C GLY A 257 -0.77 27.06 7.86
N SER A 258 -2.01 27.55 7.91
CA SER A 258 -3.12 26.90 7.19
C SER A 258 -4.22 27.87 6.75
N SER A 259 -4.76 27.66 5.56
CA SER A 259 -5.93 28.36 5.01
C SER A 259 -7.13 27.41 4.90
N ASN A 260 -8.34 27.97 5.03
CA ASN A 260 -9.56 27.29 4.60
C ASN A 260 -9.82 27.67 3.14
N CYS A 261 -9.74 26.69 2.25
CA CYS A 261 -9.98 26.81 0.82
C CYS A 261 -11.15 25.88 0.44
N TYR A 262 -11.45 25.76 -0.86
CA TYR A 262 -12.57 24.99 -1.38
C TYR A 262 -12.13 24.13 -2.56
N GLN A 263 -12.76 22.98 -2.73
CA GLN A 263 -12.51 22.06 -3.84
C GLN A 263 -13.75 21.20 -4.09
N ASN A 264 -14.04 20.91 -5.36
CA ASN A 264 -15.10 19.99 -5.79
C ASN A 264 -14.55 18.65 -6.27
N LYS A 265 -15.45 17.69 -6.53
CA LYS A 265 -15.15 16.31 -6.99
C LYS A 265 -14.27 16.19 -8.25
N TYR A 266 -14.03 17.26 -9.00
CA TYR A 266 -13.12 17.27 -10.16
C TYR A 266 -11.71 17.75 -9.80
N GLY A 267 -11.53 18.49 -8.71
CA GLY A 267 -10.25 19.14 -8.38
C GLY A 267 -9.87 20.29 -9.33
N ILE A 268 -10.84 20.77 -10.12
CA ILE A 268 -10.70 21.80 -11.17
C ILE A 268 -11.44 23.07 -10.75
N MET A 269 -10.86 24.24 -11.01
CA MET A 269 -11.51 25.52 -10.75
C MET A 269 -12.80 25.72 -11.57
N GLN A 270 -13.83 26.29 -10.96
CA GLN A 270 -15.14 26.46 -11.62
C GLN A 270 -15.18 27.66 -12.59
N ILE A 271 -14.51 28.77 -12.27
CA ILE A 271 -14.59 30.02 -13.07
C ILE A 271 -14.06 29.78 -14.48
N SER A 272 -14.94 29.95 -15.47
CA SER A 272 -14.61 29.74 -16.88
C SER A 272 -13.42 30.57 -17.36
N ALA A 273 -13.22 31.78 -16.82
CA ALA A 273 -12.14 32.70 -17.19
C ALA A 273 -10.74 32.34 -16.65
N HIS A 274 -10.63 31.32 -15.77
CA HIS A 274 -9.35 30.86 -15.21
C HIS A 274 -8.67 29.77 -16.04
N GLY A 275 -9.15 29.48 -17.24
CA GLY A 275 -8.63 28.39 -18.08
C GLY A 275 -8.95 26.98 -17.56
N GLY A 276 -9.54 26.85 -16.38
CA GLY A 276 -9.85 25.57 -15.73
C GLY A 276 -8.59 24.94 -15.13
N SER A 277 -7.93 25.64 -14.21
CA SER A 277 -6.71 25.21 -13.52
C SER A 277 -6.92 23.97 -12.64
N TYR A 278 -5.94 23.06 -12.62
CA TYR A 278 -5.90 21.90 -11.72
C TYR A 278 -4.47 21.32 -11.56
N PRO A 279 -4.15 20.65 -10.45
CA PRO A 279 -4.94 20.55 -9.21
C PRO A 279 -5.17 21.93 -8.60
N SER A 280 -6.29 22.11 -7.91
CA SER A 280 -6.70 23.41 -7.35
C SER A 280 -7.31 23.28 -5.96
N ALA A 281 -7.05 24.27 -5.11
CA ALA A 281 -7.85 24.60 -3.93
C ALA A 281 -8.16 26.10 -4.02
N GLN A 282 -9.42 26.46 -4.27
CA GLN A 282 -9.87 27.83 -4.56
C GLN A 282 -10.25 28.60 -3.28
N VAL A 283 -10.11 29.93 -3.23
CA VAL A 283 -10.31 30.70 -1.97
C VAL A 283 -11.76 30.72 -1.49
N ASN A 284 -12.71 30.44 -2.38
CA ASN A 284 -14.13 30.35 -2.11
C ASN A 284 -14.80 29.29 -2.99
N GLY A 285 -16.00 28.85 -2.60
CA GLY A 285 -16.89 28.01 -3.42
C GLY A 285 -17.55 28.75 -4.59
N ALA A 286 -16.79 29.63 -5.24
CA ALA A 286 -17.11 30.27 -6.51
C ALA A 286 -15.92 30.21 -7.49
N GLY A 287 -14.72 29.84 -7.01
CA GLY A 287 -13.52 29.65 -7.84
C GLY A 287 -12.60 30.84 -7.99
N ASN A 288 -12.54 31.78 -7.04
CA ASN A 288 -11.55 32.85 -7.04
C ASN A 288 -10.14 32.37 -6.60
N THR A 289 -9.12 33.16 -6.97
CA THR A 289 -7.70 33.07 -6.58
C THR A 289 -7.32 34.03 -5.44
N SER A 290 -6.13 33.84 -4.82
CA SER A 290 -5.65 34.31 -3.49
C SER A 290 -4.12 34.51 -3.41
N PRO A 291 -3.50 35.63 -3.87
CA PRO A 291 -2.07 35.70 -4.13
C PRO A 291 -1.31 35.95 -2.82
N GLY A 292 -0.33 35.10 -2.53
CA GLY A 292 0.34 35.11 -1.24
C GLY A 292 -0.46 34.44 -0.13
N ASP A 293 -1.55 33.75 -0.47
CA ASP A 293 -2.20 32.77 0.42
C ASP A 293 -1.92 31.32 -0.03
N ASN A 294 -2.50 30.34 0.66
CA ASN A 294 -2.16 28.92 0.46
C ASN A 294 -3.12 28.20 -0.52
N CYS A 295 -4.17 28.85 -1.00
CA CYS A 295 -5.22 28.29 -1.87
C CYS A 295 -4.77 28.29 -3.34
N MET A 296 -3.77 27.45 -3.64
CA MET A 296 -3.06 27.46 -4.92
C MET A 296 -3.72 26.58 -5.99
N SER A 297 -3.41 26.87 -7.26
CA SER A 297 -3.89 26.12 -8.43
C SER A 297 -2.93 26.21 -9.62
N VAL A 298 -2.75 25.11 -10.38
CA VAL A 298 -1.85 25.09 -11.55
C VAL A 298 -2.62 25.40 -12.84
N GLY A 299 -2.28 26.50 -13.51
CA GLY A 299 -2.94 26.95 -14.74
C GLY A 299 -2.54 26.15 -16.00
N VAL A 300 -3.53 25.57 -16.70
CA VAL A 300 -3.32 24.60 -17.80
C VAL A 300 -3.55 25.13 -19.22
N GLN A 301 -4.10 26.32 -19.36
CA GLN A 301 -4.46 26.93 -20.66
C GLN A 301 -3.92 28.37 -20.72
N PRO A 302 -2.98 28.69 -21.63
CA PRO A 302 -2.31 30.00 -21.69
C PRO A 302 -3.08 31.07 -22.49
N SER A 303 -3.97 30.65 -23.38
CA SER A 303 -4.80 31.53 -24.22
C SER A 303 -5.95 30.72 -24.84
N GLY A 304 -6.86 31.40 -25.54
CA GLY A 304 -7.95 30.76 -26.29
C GLY A 304 -9.13 30.32 -25.42
N THR A 305 -9.86 29.30 -25.89
CA THR A 305 -11.02 28.72 -25.21
C THR A 305 -11.15 27.23 -25.53
N HIS A 306 -11.33 26.40 -24.53
CA HIS A 306 -11.47 24.94 -24.64
C HIS A 306 -12.33 24.39 -23.50
N ASP A 307 -13.17 23.39 -23.75
CA ASP A 307 -14.07 22.76 -22.76
C ASP A 307 -14.99 23.75 -21.99
N GLY A 308 -15.30 24.91 -22.58
CA GLY A 308 -16.05 26.00 -21.94
C GLY A 308 -15.22 26.95 -21.07
N TYR A 309 -13.92 26.70 -20.92
CA TYR A 309 -12.97 27.56 -20.22
C TYR A 309 -12.22 28.48 -21.20
N SER A 310 -12.16 29.77 -20.89
CA SER A 310 -11.31 30.78 -21.54
C SER A 310 -10.17 31.18 -20.61
N GLN A 311 -9.08 31.73 -21.15
CA GLN A 311 -8.00 32.28 -20.33
C GLN A 311 -7.93 33.81 -20.49
N ASN A 312 -8.05 34.56 -19.39
CA ASN A 312 -7.92 36.02 -19.38
C ASN A 312 -6.66 36.54 -18.66
N GLY A 313 -5.86 35.66 -18.06
CA GLY A 313 -4.65 35.97 -17.30
C GLY A 313 -4.73 35.54 -15.83
N ASN A 314 -5.94 35.43 -15.27
CA ASN A 314 -6.18 35.03 -13.88
C ASN A 314 -6.30 33.50 -13.75
N GLY A 315 -6.20 32.94 -12.54
CA GLY A 315 -6.28 31.48 -12.33
C GLY A 315 -4.93 30.76 -12.38
N TYR A 316 -3.83 31.48 -12.62
CA TYR A 316 -2.46 31.01 -12.49
C TYR A 316 -1.98 31.22 -11.04
N ASP A 317 -2.59 30.53 -10.08
CA ASP A 317 -2.33 30.70 -8.64
C ASP A 317 -1.21 29.77 -8.15
N GLN A 318 -0.03 29.89 -8.76
CA GLN A 318 1.15 29.05 -8.50
C GLN A 318 2.46 29.83 -8.71
N PRO A 319 3.60 29.37 -8.18
CA PRO A 319 4.82 30.16 -8.12
C PRO A 319 5.56 30.20 -9.45
N ASP A 320 6.48 31.16 -9.59
CA ASP A 320 7.29 31.37 -10.79
C ASP A 320 8.79 31.06 -10.66
N SER A 321 9.26 30.85 -9.44
CA SER A 321 10.68 30.69 -9.12
C SER A 321 10.88 30.04 -7.75
N ASN A 322 12.13 29.71 -7.39
CA ASN A 322 12.46 29.27 -6.03
C ASN A 322 12.39 30.40 -4.98
N SER A 323 12.38 31.67 -5.42
CA SER A 323 12.16 32.85 -4.57
C SER A 323 10.68 33.13 -4.32
N ASP A 324 9.84 32.91 -5.32
CA ASP A 324 8.39 33.10 -5.26
C ASP A 324 7.73 31.92 -4.54
N TRP A 325 7.11 32.18 -3.38
CA TRP A 325 6.37 31.18 -2.60
C TRP A 325 5.47 31.82 -1.55
N PRO A 326 4.19 31.40 -1.38
CA PRO A 326 3.46 30.45 -2.22
C PRO A 326 3.29 30.97 -3.66
N ASN A 327 2.93 32.24 -3.82
CA ASN A 327 3.05 33.04 -5.03
C ASN A 327 2.96 34.54 -4.67
N GLY A 328 3.52 35.42 -5.48
CA GLY A 328 3.44 36.88 -5.32
C GLY A 328 2.53 37.57 -6.33
N ASP A 329 2.13 36.87 -7.40
CA ASP A 329 1.28 37.37 -8.48
C ASP A 329 0.39 36.24 -9.06
N TYR A 330 -0.64 36.65 -9.81
CA TYR A 330 -1.55 35.78 -10.55
C TYR A 330 -1.16 35.58 -12.02
N GLN A 331 -0.17 36.31 -12.55
CA GLN A 331 0.10 36.32 -14.00
C GLN A 331 1.47 35.74 -14.38
N SER A 332 2.29 35.35 -13.43
CA SER A 332 3.60 34.76 -13.73
C SER A 332 3.52 33.40 -14.45
N PRO A 333 4.61 32.95 -15.10
CA PRO A 333 4.70 31.61 -15.67
C PRO A 333 4.85 30.56 -14.55
N PRO A 334 4.14 29.42 -14.60
CA PRO A 334 4.23 28.39 -13.55
C PRO A 334 5.63 27.76 -13.47
N PHE A 335 6.10 27.53 -12.25
CA PHE A 335 7.35 26.85 -11.88
C PHE A 335 7.05 25.92 -10.69
N VAL A 336 6.41 24.78 -10.96
CA VAL A 336 5.75 23.95 -9.95
C VAL A 336 5.96 22.45 -10.17
N ASN A 337 6.26 21.75 -9.08
CA ASN A 337 6.20 20.29 -8.94
C ASN A 337 4.84 19.92 -8.34
N VAL A 338 4.15 18.94 -8.94
CA VAL A 338 2.88 18.39 -8.47
C VAL A 338 3.07 16.99 -7.91
N TRP A 339 2.64 16.80 -6.68
CA TRP A 339 2.82 15.58 -5.91
C TRP A 339 1.50 15.04 -5.38
N VAL A 340 1.42 13.74 -5.19
CA VAL A 340 0.34 13.09 -4.41
C VAL A 340 0.91 12.13 -3.39
N GLY A 341 0.17 11.95 -2.29
CA GLY A 341 0.60 11.16 -1.14
C GLY A 341 -0.39 11.30 0.01
N GLY A 342 0.12 11.60 1.20
CA GLY A 342 -0.67 11.55 2.43
C GLY A 342 -0.99 10.11 2.85
N ALA A 343 -1.71 9.96 3.96
CA ALA A 343 -2.15 8.66 4.43
C ALA A 343 -3.45 8.25 3.74
N VAL A 344 -3.33 7.52 2.62
CA VAL A 344 -4.30 6.44 2.38
C VAL A 344 -4.35 5.63 3.68
N ALA A 345 -5.53 5.48 4.27
CA ALA A 345 -5.71 4.47 5.30
C ALA A 345 -5.27 3.14 4.66
N PRO A 346 -4.21 2.48 5.15
CA PRO A 346 -3.63 1.34 4.44
C PRO A 346 -4.72 0.32 4.21
N ALA A 347 -5.04 0.05 2.95
CA ALA A 347 -6.22 -0.71 2.55
C ALA A 347 -6.21 -2.03 3.32
N ALA A 348 -7.21 -2.23 4.18
CA ALA A 348 -7.04 -3.16 5.29
C ALA A 348 -6.97 -4.61 4.79
N SER A 349 -6.32 -5.48 5.57
CA SER A 349 -6.35 -6.93 5.34
C SER A 349 -7.78 -7.49 5.25
N SER A 350 -8.73 -6.87 5.95
CA SER A 350 -10.12 -7.27 6.00
C SER A 350 -11.01 -6.13 6.50
N CYS A 351 -12.33 -6.24 6.30
CA CYS A 351 -13.30 -5.43 7.03
C CYS A 351 -13.21 -5.65 8.55
N LYS A 352 -12.68 -6.80 9.02
CA LYS A 352 -12.47 -7.06 10.44
C LYS A 352 -11.35 -6.20 11.02
N ALA A 353 -10.24 -6.01 10.29
CA ALA A 353 -9.16 -5.11 10.69
C ALA A 353 -9.61 -3.64 10.72
N LEU A 354 -10.47 -3.20 9.80
CA LEU A 354 -11.15 -1.89 9.89
C LEU A 354 -12.05 -1.81 11.13
N TYR A 355 -12.84 -2.85 11.40
CA TYR A 355 -13.68 -2.89 12.58
C TYR A 355 -12.87 -2.82 13.88
N ASP A 356 -11.76 -3.56 13.98
CA ASP A 356 -10.91 -3.60 15.18
C ASP A 356 -10.09 -2.32 15.38
N SER A 357 -9.68 -1.66 14.30
CA SER A 357 -9.06 -0.32 14.36
C SER A 357 -10.05 0.80 14.70
N GLY A 358 -11.37 0.53 14.69
CA GLY A 358 -12.40 1.40 15.24
C GLY A 358 -13.49 1.85 14.25
N VAL A 359 -13.47 1.42 12.99
CA VAL A 359 -14.51 1.76 12.01
C VAL A 359 -15.81 1.01 12.33
N LYS A 360 -16.94 1.71 12.49
CA LYS A 360 -18.22 1.11 12.91
C LYS A 360 -19.40 1.30 11.95
N GLU A 361 -19.26 2.11 10.91
CA GLU A 361 -20.31 2.31 9.90
C GLU A 361 -20.13 1.39 8.70
N ASP A 362 -21.26 0.88 8.18
CA ASP A 362 -21.26 0.02 7.00
C ASP A 362 -21.04 0.83 5.72
N GLY A 363 -20.41 0.23 4.71
CA GLY A 363 -20.13 0.91 3.45
C GLY A 363 -19.03 0.22 2.64
N ALA A 364 -18.72 0.77 1.46
CA ALA A 364 -17.64 0.29 0.62
C ALA A 364 -16.29 0.86 1.08
N TYR A 365 -15.36 -0.01 1.49
CA TYR A 365 -14.02 0.38 1.96
C TYR A 365 -12.91 -0.26 1.11
N PRO A 366 -11.74 0.40 0.96
CA PRO A 366 -10.60 -0.19 0.28
C PRO A 366 -9.98 -1.32 1.12
N ILE A 367 -10.05 -2.55 0.59
CA ILE A 367 -9.48 -3.77 1.16
C ILE A 367 -8.31 -4.22 0.30
N SER A 368 -7.19 -4.58 0.93
CA SER A 368 -6.05 -5.21 0.25
C SER A 368 -6.33 -6.70 0.00
N LEU A 369 -5.95 -7.17 -1.18
CA LEU A 369 -6.13 -8.56 -1.62
C LEU A 369 -4.80 -9.10 -2.14
N THR A 370 -4.31 -10.21 -1.60
CA THR A 370 -3.24 -10.97 -2.28
C THR A 370 -3.88 -11.88 -3.32
N THR A 371 -3.56 -11.67 -4.60
CA THR A 371 -4.09 -12.46 -5.72
C THR A 371 -2.95 -13.24 -6.40
N PRO A 372 -3.26 -14.26 -7.24
CA PRO A 372 -2.23 -14.97 -8.00
C PRO A 372 -1.36 -14.07 -8.89
N ASP A 373 -1.91 -12.93 -9.35
CA ASP A 373 -1.22 -11.93 -10.17
C ASP A 373 -0.43 -10.90 -9.34
N GLY A 374 -0.56 -10.94 -8.01
CA GLY A 374 0.06 -10.02 -7.06
C GLY A 374 -0.93 -9.29 -6.13
N PRO A 375 -0.43 -8.40 -5.26
CA PRO A 375 -1.26 -7.60 -4.37
C PRO A 375 -2.06 -6.55 -5.16
N THR A 376 -3.31 -6.33 -4.77
CA THR A 376 -4.18 -5.29 -5.32
C THR A 376 -5.11 -4.73 -4.25
N THR A 377 -5.86 -3.68 -4.57
CA THR A 377 -6.87 -3.08 -3.70
C THR A 377 -8.20 -3.01 -4.43
N LYS A 378 -9.28 -3.37 -3.75
CA LYS A 378 -10.66 -3.18 -4.25
C LYS A 378 -11.51 -2.53 -3.18
N LYS A 379 -12.50 -1.74 -3.59
CA LYS A 379 -13.60 -1.38 -2.71
C LYS A 379 -14.49 -2.59 -2.53
N LEU A 380 -14.77 -2.96 -1.29
CA LEU A 380 -15.68 -4.05 -0.92
C LEU A 380 -16.61 -3.55 0.18
N TYR A 381 -17.87 -3.98 0.15
CA TYR A 381 -18.83 -3.65 1.19
C TYR A 381 -18.47 -4.36 2.50
N CYS A 382 -18.30 -3.55 3.54
CA CYS A 382 -18.13 -4.01 4.91
C CYS A 382 -19.43 -3.85 5.68
N ASP A 383 -19.91 -4.94 6.26
CA ASP A 383 -20.90 -4.92 7.34
C ASP A 383 -20.15 -4.81 8.67
N MET A 384 -20.00 -3.56 9.13
CA MET A 384 -19.32 -3.21 10.37
C MET A 384 -20.25 -3.36 11.58
N LYS A 385 -21.56 -3.12 11.43
CA LYS A 385 -22.55 -3.23 12.52
C LYS A 385 -22.62 -4.65 13.09
N ASN A 386 -22.37 -5.69 12.28
CA ASN A 386 -22.29 -7.08 12.73
C ASN A 386 -20.85 -7.60 12.94
N GLY A 387 -19.85 -6.72 12.97
CA GLY A 387 -18.49 -7.03 13.42
C GLY A 387 -17.37 -7.01 12.38
N GLY A 388 -17.59 -6.43 11.20
CA GLY A 388 -16.55 -6.27 10.16
C GLY A 388 -16.49 -7.41 9.15
N TRP A 389 -17.62 -7.72 8.52
CA TRP A 389 -17.71 -8.77 7.49
C TRP A 389 -17.38 -8.21 6.10
N THR A 390 -16.43 -8.84 5.40
CA THR A 390 -16.06 -8.51 4.02
C THR A 390 -16.98 -9.24 3.05
N LEU A 391 -17.69 -8.50 2.18
CA LEU A 391 -18.43 -9.07 1.05
C LEU A 391 -17.42 -9.53 -0.03
N ILE A 392 -17.47 -10.81 -0.42
CA ILE A 392 -16.48 -11.42 -1.33
C ILE A 392 -17.09 -12.08 -2.57
N GLY A 393 -18.39 -12.33 -2.56
CA GLY A 393 -19.12 -12.85 -3.70
C GLY A 393 -20.63 -12.66 -3.53
N GLN A 394 -21.34 -12.61 -4.65
CA GLN A 394 -22.79 -12.49 -4.71
C GLN A 394 -23.32 -13.26 -5.90
N VAL A 395 -24.51 -13.86 -5.78
CA VAL A 395 -25.17 -14.50 -6.92
C VAL A 395 -26.69 -14.38 -6.82
N ALA A 396 -27.32 -14.06 -7.95
CA ALA A 396 -28.76 -14.03 -8.15
C ALA A 396 -29.11 -14.74 -9.47
N GLY A 397 -29.78 -15.89 -9.43
CA GLY A 397 -30.06 -16.73 -10.59
C GLY A 397 -29.02 -17.82 -10.84
N LYS A 398 -29.34 -18.83 -11.66
CA LYS A 398 -28.42 -19.94 -11.97
C LYS A 398 -27.37 -19.51 -13.00
N ALA A 399 -26.10 -19.56 -12.61
CA ALA A 399 -24.96 -19.30 -13.47
C ALA A 399 -23.93 -20.45 -13.43
N ALA A 400 -23.17 -20.61 -14.49
CA ALA A 400 -21.92 -21.37 -14.46
C ALA A 400 -20.83 -20.46 -13.89
N MET A 401 -20.32 -20.81 -12.70
CA MET A 401 -19.35 -20.01 -11.95
C MET A 401 -18.10 -20.81 -11.57
N TYR A 402 -18.10 -22.12 -11.80
CA TYR A 402 -17.08 -23.06 -11.30
C TYR A 402 -15.64 -22.74 -11.70
N ASP A 403 -15.41 -22.05 -12.82
CA ASP A 403 -14.09 -21.63 -13.32
C ASP A 403 -13.47 -20.44 -12.53
N GLY A 404 -14.24 -19.72 -11.70
CA GLY A 404 -13.76 -18.47 -11.09
C GLY A 404 -14.48 -17.98 -9.83
N TRP A 405 -15.52 -18.66 -9.36
CA TRP A 405 -16.23 -18.31 -8.12
C TRP A 405 -15.25 -18.25 -6.94
N LEU A 406 -15.20 -17.10 -6.26
CA LEU A 406 -14.29 -16.79 -5.15
C LEU A 406 -12.79 -16.98 -5.43
N ARG A 407 -12.40 -17.19 -6.70
CA ARG A 407 -11.03 -17.41 -7.18
C ARG A 407 -10.59 -16.49 -8.32
N ALA A 408 -11.52 -15.75 -8.93
CA ALA A 408 -11.25 -14.75 -9.96
C ALA A 408 -12.12 -13.49 -9.77
N PHE A 409 -11.70 -12.38 -10.40
CA PHE A 409 -12.48 -11.16 -10.50
C PHE A 409 -13.64 -11.34 -11.49
N LYS A 410 -14.85 -11.00 -11.05
CA LYS A 410 -16.03 -10.95 -11.90
C LYS A 410 -17.00 -9.89 -11.38
N ASN A 411 -17.35 -8.92 -12.23
CA ASN A 411 -18.37 -7.90 -11.94
C ASN A 411 -18.18 -7.24 -10.56
N GLU A 412 -16.92 -7.03 -10.14
CA GLU A 412 -16.58 -6.83 -8.73
C GLU A 412 -17.10 -5.51 -8.15
N GLN A 413 -17.49 -4.56 -9.01
CA GLN A 413 -18.14 -3.30 -8.64
C GLN A 413 -19.48 -3.52 -7.93
N ASN A 414 -20.17 -4.63 -8.20
CA ASN A 414 -21.40 -4.99 -7.49
C ASN A 414 -21.14 -5.19 -5.99
N LEU A 415 -19.95 -5.73 -5.64
CA LEU A 415 -19.54 -6.01 -4.25
C LEU A 415 -19.29 -4.73 -3.42
N GLU A 416 -19.40 -3.53 -4.01
CA GLU A 416 -19.47 -2.28 -3.26
C GLU A 416 -20.83 -2.09 -2.54
N THR A 417 -21.80 -2.98 -2.76
CA THR A 417 -23.09 -3.02 -2.03
C THR A 417 -23.53 -4.46 -1.74
N PRO A 418 -24.41 -4.71 -0.74
CA PRO A 418 -25.01 -6.04 -0.53
C PRO A 418 -26.16 -6.35 -1.50
N GLN A 419 -26.40 -5.51 -2.51
CA GLN A 419 -27.48 -5.63 -3.48
C GLN A 419 -26.94 -6.27 -4.77
N ILE A 420 -27.74 -7.07 -5.47
CA ILE A 420 -27.31 -7.70 -6.73
C ILE A 420 -28.43 -7.80 -7.77
N THR A 421 -28.14 -7.33 -8.98
CA THR A 421 -29.02 -7.45 -10.15
C THR A 421 -29.43 -8.90 -10.42
N SER A 422 -30.71 -9.15 -10.67
CA SER A 422 -31.22 -10.47 -11.04
C SER A 422 -30.48 -11.08 -12.25
N ALA A 423 -30.23 -12.39 -12.21
CA ALA A 423 -29.56 -13.18 -13.25
C ALA A 423 -28.06 -12.81 -13.48
N THR A 424 -27.33 -12.45 -12.43
CA THR A 424 -25.88 -12.25 -12.47
C THR A 424 -25.16 -12.82 -11.25
N TRP A 425 -23.83 -12.80 -11.28
CA TRP A 425 -22.96 -13.06 -10.13
C TRP A 425 -21.79 -12.08 -10.09
N ALA A 426 -21.19 -11.92 -8.92
CA ALA A 426 -20.00 -11.11 -8.68
C ALA A 426 -19.03 -11.83 -7.74
N SER A 427 -17.72 -11.61 -7.90
CA SER A 427 -16.66 -12.38 -7.24
C SER A 427 -15.32 -11.64 -7.26
N ILE A 428 -14.48 -11.96 -6.27
CA ILE A 428 -13.05 -11.65 -6.22
C ILE A 428 -12.23 -12.93 -5.92
N PRO A 429 -10.91 -12.97 -6.17
CA PRO A 429 -10.02 -14.00 -5.61
C PRO A 429 -9.93 -13.87 -4.08
N ALA A 430 -10.87 -14.50 -3.37
CA ALA A 430 -11.08 -14.34 -1.93
C ALA A 430 -10.36 -15.38 -1.05
N VAL A 431 -9.56 -16.25 -1.66
CA VAL A 431 -8.89 -17.36 -0.97
C VAL A 431 -7.94 -16.87 0.12
N ASP A 432 -7.13 -15.86 -0.18
CA ASP A 432 -6.22 -15.24 0.79
C ASP A 432 -6.99 -14.63 1.97
N LEU A 433 -8.06 -13.87 1.70
CA LEU A 433 -8.95 -13.35 2.74
C LEU A 433 -9.52 -14.46 3.63
N ALA A 434 -9.97 -15.57 3.04
CA ALA A 434 -10.62 -16.66 3.76
C ALA A 434 -9.66 -17.55 4.55
N VAL A 435 -8.40 -17.67 4.13
CA VAL A 435 -7.37 -18.46 4.82
C VAL A 435 -6.63 -17.62 5.86
N ASN A 436 -6.16 -16.42 5.47
CA ASN A 436 -5.22 -15.60 6.24
C ASN A 436 -5.87 -14.41 6.97
N HIS A 437 -7.08 -13.96 6.59
CA HIS A 437 -7.71 -12.77 7.18
C HIS A 437 -9.14 -12.98 7.70
N ALA A 438 -9.54 -14.23 7.86
CA ALA A 438 -10.83 -14.63 8.39
C ALA A 438 -10.78 -16.01 9.04
N THR A 439 -11.75 -16.25 9.91
CA THR A 439 -12.02 -17.53 10.59
C THR A 439 -13.43 -18.04 10.33
N GLN A 440 -14.40 -17.13 10.12
CA GLN A 440 -15.79 -17.46 9.80
C GLN A 440 -16.15 -17.12 8.35
N VAL A 441 -17.06 -17.92 7.78
CA VAL A 441 -17.80 -17.61 6.55
C VAL A 441 -19.27 -17.40 6.89
N ARG A 442 -19.94 -16.49 6.17
CA ARG A 442 -21.38 -16.21 6.29
C ARG A 442 -22.04 -16.21 4.92
N LEU A 443 -23.24 -16.78 4.85
CA LEU A 443 -24.20 -16.56 3.77
C LEU A 443 -25.30 -15.64 4.29
N SER A 444 -25.67 -14.58 3.57
CA SER A 444 -26.80 -13.72 3.93
C SER A 444 -27.70 -13.39 2.75
N ASN A 445 -28.89 -12.89 3.07
CA ASN A 445 -29.77 -12.28 2.10
C ASN A 445 -29.31 -10.84 1.77
N GLU A 446 -30.06 -10.17 0.91
CA GLU A 446 -29.72 -8.89 0.29
C GLU A 446 -29.81 -7.70 1.26
N ASP A 447 -30.77 -7.73 2.19
CA ASP A 447 -30.90 -6.75 3.29
C ASP A 447 -30.14 -7.17 4.57
N ILE A 448 -29.41 -8.30 4.52
CA ILE A 448 -28.57 -8.86 5.60
C ILE A 448 -29.37 -9.28 6.86
N SER A 449 -30.70 -9.09 6.93
CA SER A 449 -31.50 -9.47 8.12
C SER A 449 -31.59 -10.99 8.36
N LYS A 450 -31.27 -11.80 7.35
CA LYS A 450 -31.25 -13.27 7.41
C LYS A 450 -29.89 -13.81 6.99
N TRP A 451 -29.34 -14.72 7.78
CA TRP A 451 -28.01 -15.28 7.53
C TRP A 451 -27.78 -16.62 8.23
N VAL A 452 -26.85 -17.40 7.68
CA VAL A 452 -26.17 -18.49 8.39
C VAL A 452 -24.66 -18.24 8.38
N LYS A 453 -23.95 -18.64 9.45
CA LYS A 453 -22.49 -18.51 9.54
C LYS A 453 -21.84 -19.63 10.33
N TRP A 454 -20.60 -19.97 10.00
CA TRP A 454 -19.83 -21.00 10.67
C TRP A 454 -18.32 -20.72 10.66
N GLU A 455 -17.60 -21.35 11.60
CA GLU A 455 -16.14 -21.42 11.56
C GLU A 455 -15.69 -22.27 10.36
N MET A 456 -14.76 -21.76 9.57
CA MET A 456 -14.17 -22.45 8.44
C MET A 456 -13.17 -23.50 8.92
N ASP A 457 -13.10 -24.65 8.24
CA ASP A 457 -12.18 -25.76 8.53
C ASP A 457 -10.75 -25.27 8.80
N THR A 458 -10.19 -25.67 9.94
CA THR A 458 -8.85 -25.23 10.42
C THR A 458 -7.68 -25.86 9.67
N SER A 459 -7.92 -26.83 8.79
CA SER A 459 -6.93 -27.47 7.92
C SER A 459 -6.91 -26.92 6.49
N ARG A 460 -7.68 -25.86 6.22
CA ARG A 460 -7.66 -25.12 4.95
C ARG A 460 -6.31 -24.44 4.69
N THR A 461 -5.92 -24.37 3.42
CA THR A 461 -4.71 -23.67 2.95
C THR A 461 -5.03 -22.90 1.66
N VAL A 462 -4.13 -22.01 1.20
CA VAL A 462 -4.36 -21.22 -0.04
C VAL A 462 -4.45 -22.13 -1.28
N GLU A 463 -3.73 -23.25 -1.28
CA GLU A 463 -3.74 -24.26 -2.34
C GLU A 463 -5.04 -25.07 -2.35
N THR A 464 -5.70 -25.25 -1.20
CA THR A 464 -6.84 -26.18 -1.05
C THR A 464 -8.18 -25.47 -0.93
N TRP A 465 -8.25 -24.32 -0.25
CA TRP A 465 -9.51 -23.68 0.07
C TRP A 465 -10.26 -23.20 -1.18
N TRP A 466 -11.47 -23.70 -1.39
CA TRP A 466 -12.26 -23.53 -2.61
C TRP A 466 -11.54 -23.94 -3.91
N ASN A 467 -10.48 -24.75 -3.85
CA ASN A 467 -9.83 -25.28 -5.06
C ASN A 467 -10.59 -26.49 -5.61
N ARG A 468 -11.52 -26.23 -6.53
CA ARG A 468 -12.25 -27.27 -7.27
C ARG A 468 -11.41 -27.99 -8.32
N GLY A 469 -10.35 -27.35 -8.83
CA GLY A 469 -9.47 -27.89 -9.87
C GLY A 469 -8.63 -29.09 -9.43
N ASP A 470 -8.44 -29.29 -8.12
CA ASP A 470 -7.88 -30.53 -7.55
C ASP A 470 -8.72 -31.78 -7.87
N GLY A 471 -9.98 -31.60 -8.26
CA GLY A 471 -10.88 -32.65 -8.73
C GLY A 471 -11.60 -33.41 -7.62
N GLN A 472 -12.80 -33.90 -7.95
CA GLN A 472 -13.69 -34.59 -7.00
C GLN A 472 -13.04 -35.78 -6.29
N SER A 473 -12.17 -36.54 -6.99
CA SER A 473 -11.40 -37.65 -6.41
C SER A 473 -10.49 -37.22 -5.26
N SER A 474 -9.93 -36.01 -5.30
CA SER A 474 -9.04 -35.46 -4.27
C SER A 474 -9.84 -34.90 -3.09
N ILE A 475 -10.95 -34.22 -3.39
CA ILE A 475 -11.85 -33.61 -2.40
C ILE A 475 -12.57 -34.69 -1.57
N ASN A 476 -12.93 -35.84 -2.17
CA ASN A 476 -13.46 -37.02 -1.47
C ASN A 476 -12.47 -37.68 -0.51
N GLN A 477 -11.16 -37.48 -0.70
CA GLN A 477 -10.11 -38.04 0.16
C GLN A 477 -9.76 -37.09 1.32
N ALA A 478 -10.29 -35.88 1.33
CA ALA A 478 -10.15 -34.96 2.46
C ALA A 478 -11.04 -35.40 3.62
N THR A 479 -10.47 -35.41 4.83
CA THR A 479 -11.23 -35.61 6.07
C THR A 479 -12.24 -34.48 6.26
N ASP A 480 -13.51 -34.82 6.45
CA ASP A 480 -14.52 -33.90 6.95
C ASP A 480 -14.39 -33.76 8.48
N HIS A 481 -14.40 -32.51 8.94
CA HIS A 481 -14.53 -32.13 10.35
C HIS A 481 -15.96 -31.64 10.63
N ALA A 482 -16.43 -31.80 11.86
CA ALA A 482 -17.73 -31.28 12.27
C ALA A 482 -17.64 -29.76 12.50
N VAL A 483 -18.43 -28.98 11.76
CA VAL A 483 -18.57 -27.52 11.92
C VAL A 483 -19.95 -27.20 12.46
N LYS A 484 -20.04 -26.19 13.33
CA LYS A 484 -21.32 -25.76 13.91
C LYS A 484 -21.79 -24.48 13.21
N VAL A 485 -22.89 -24.60 12.47
CA VAL A 485 -23.49 -23.47 11.75
C VAL A 485 -24.56 -22.83 12.62
N TYR A 486 -24.57 -21.50 12.68
CA TYR A 486 -25.50 -20.67 13.45
C TYR A 486 -26.34 -19.79 12.52
N ASN A 487 -27.59 -19.53 12.89
CA ASN A 487 -28.49 -18.61 12.17
C ASN A 487 -28.82 -17.34 12.97
N GLN A 488 -29.48 -16.38 12.32
CA GLN A 488 -29.85 -15.08 12.88
C GLN A 488 -30.77 -15.13 14.12
N TYR A 489 -31.45 -16.26 14.35
CA TYR A 489 -32.33 -16.47 15.51
C TYR A 489 -31.63 -17.16 16.69
N GLY A 490 -30.31 -17.39 16.60
CA GLY A 490 -29.54 -18.13 17.61
C GLY A 490 -29.72 -19.66 17.54
N GLY A 491 -30.44 -20.16 16.54
CA GLY A 491 -30.49 -21.59 16.23
C GLY A 491 -29.15 -22.08 15.66
N SER A 492 -28.88 -23.38 15.77
CA SER A 492 -27.64 -23.97 15.24
C SER A 492 -27.78 -25.42 14.82
N SER A 493 -27.13 -25.80 13.72
CA SER A 493 -26.97 -27.19 13.26
C SER A 493 -25.53 -27.67 13.45
N ASN A 494 -25.36 -28.97 13.68
CA ASN A 494 -24.08 -29.64 13.47
C ASN A 494 -24.01 -30.08 12.01
N CYS A 495 -23.04 -29.56 11.28
CA CYS A 495 -22.78 -29.85 9.88
C CYS A 495 -21.34 -30.33 9.73
N TYR A 496 -20.88 -30.58 8.51
CA TYR A 496 -19.56 -31.11 8.20
C TYR A 496 -18.89 -30.26 7.12
N GLN A 497 -17.57 -30.16 7.15
CA GLN A 497 -16.76 -29.45 6.16
C GLN A 497 -15.35 -30.04 6.17
N ASN A 498 -14.71 -30.11 5.00
CA ASN A 498 -13.31 -30.50 4.83
C ASN A 498 -12.44 -29.29 4.41
N LYS A 499 -11.11 -29.50 4.36
CA LYS A 499 -10.10 -28.50 3.95
C LYS A 499 -10.33 -27.78 2.61
N TYR A 500 -11.24 -28.25 1.74
CA TYR A 500 -11.60 -27.57 0.50
C TYR A 500 -12.80 -26.63 0.65
N GLY A 501 -13.69 -26.85 1.64
CA GLY A 501 -14.95 -26.12 1.75
C GLY A 501 -15.92 -26.36 0.58
N ILE A 502 -15.75 -27.49 -0.13
CA ILE A 502 -16.51 -27.93 -1.31
C ILE A 502 -17.27 -29.22 -0.97
N MET A 503 -18.50 -29.35 -1.47
CA MET A 503 -19.29 -30.59 -1.33
C MET A 503 -18.63 -31.79 -2.03
N GLN A 504 -18.67 -32.97 -1.40
CA GLN A 504 -18.04 -34.19 -1.94
C GLN A 504 -18.90 -34.93 -3.00
N ILE A 505 -20.23 -34.93 -2.90
CA ILE A 505 -21.09 -35.68 -3.84
C ILE A 505 -20.89 -35.15 -5.27
N SER A 506 -20.42 -36.02 -6.18
CA SER A 506 -20.15 -35.66 -7.58
C SER A 506 -21.37 -35.01 -8.24
N ALA A 507 -22.56 -35.57 -8.01
CA ALA A 507 -23.83 -35.14 -8.59
C ALA A 507 -24.35 -33.77 -8.12
N HIS A 508 -23.74 -33.16 -7.10
CA HIS A 508 -24.09 -31.84 -6.59
C HIS A 508 -23.36 -30.70 -7.33
N GLY A 509 -22.58 -31.00 -8.37
CA GLY A 509 -21.83 -30.00 -9.13
C GLY A 509 -20.61 -29.42 -8.40
N GLY A 510 -20.35 -29.82 -7.16
CA GLY A 510 -19.25 -29.32 -6.33
C GLY A 510 -19.50 -27.91 -5.83
N SER A 511 -20.61 -27.70 -5.11
CA SER A 511 -21.03 -26.43 -4.49
C SER A 511 -20.06 -25.93 -3.42
N TYR A 512 -19.80 -24.62 -3.38
CA TYR A 512 -18.97 -23.96 -2.37
C TYR A 512 -19.25 -22.45 -2.24
N PRO A 513 -19.01 -21.81 -1.08
CA PRO A 513 -18.65 -22.44 0.20
C PRO A 513 -19.78 -23.35 0.68
N SER A 514 -19.44 -24.43 1.39
CA SER A 514 -20.40 -25.41 1.87
C SER A 514 -20.16 -25.81 3.33
N ALA A 515 -21.24 -26.10 4.04
CA ALA A 515 -21.26 -26.95 5.23
C ALA A 515 -22.35 -28.00 5.01
N GLN A 516 -22.01 -29.28 4.96
CA GLN A 516 -22.88 -30.38 4.52
C GLN A 516 -23.54 -31.13 5.71
N VAL A 517 -24.76 -31.67 5.55
CA VAL A 517 -25.53 -32.24 6.69
C VAL A 517 -24.89 -33.49 7.30
N ASN A 518 -24.02 -34.16 6.56
CA ASN A 518 -23.28 -35.34 6.98
C ASN A 518 -21.92 -35.41 6.27
N GLY A 519 -21.01 -36.23 6.83
CA GLY A 519 -19.67 -36.52 6.29
C GLY A 519 -19.66 -37.36 5.00
N ALA A 520 -20.65 -37.13 4.13
CA ALA A 520 -20.79 -37.73 2.81
C ALA A 520 -21.33 -36.74 1.77
N GLY A 521 -21.61 -35.47 2.15
CA GLY A 521 -22.00 -34.40 1.22
C GLY A 521 -23.47 -34.30 0.84
N ASN A 522 -24.39 -34.74 1.71
CA ASN A 522 -25.82 -34.56 1.51
C ASN A 522 -26.30 -33.14 1.90
N THR A 523 -27.52 -32.83 1.46
CA THR A 523 -28.26 -31.55 1.63
C THR A 523 -29.60 -31.78 2.34
N SER A 524 -30.24 -30.75 2.90
CA SER A 524 -31.66 -30.83 3.30
C SER A 524 -32.37 -29.47 3.40
N PRO A 525 -33.61 -29.35 2.88
CA PRO A 525 -34.37 -28.11 2.99
C PRO A 525 -34.66 -27.73 4.44
N GLY A 526 -34.49 -26.44 4.76
CA GLY A 526 -34.93 -25.86 6.03
C GLY A 526 -33.98 -26.11 7.21
N ASP A 527 -32.78 -26.64 6.98
CA ASP A 527 -31.71 -26.69 7.98
C ASP A 527 -30.68 -25.55 7.77
N ASN A 528 -29.58 -25.54 8.52
CA ASN A 528 -28.57 -24.46 8.46
C ASN A 528 -27.29 -24.87 7.69
N CYS A 529 -27.19 -26.10 7.21
CA CYS A 529 -26.03 -26.70 6.54
C CYS A 529 -26.04 -26.36 5.05
N MET A 530 -25.83 -25.08 4.74
CA MET A 530 -26.02 -24.52 3.41
C MET A 530 -24.77 -24.58 2.52
N SER A 531 -24.96 -24.52 1.20
CA SER A 531 -23.88 -24.51 0.20
C SER A 531 -24.29 -23.76 -1.07
N VAL A 532 -23.36 -23.06 -1.74
CA VAL A 532 -23.70 -22.29 -2.97
C VAL A 532 -23.38 -23.08 -4.25
N GLY A 533 -24.41 -23.38 -5.05
CA GLY A 533 -24.32 -24.15 -6.29
C GLY A 533 -23.67 -23.41 -7.48
N VAL A 534 -22.50 -23.89 -7.92
CA VAL A 534 -21.61 -23.25 -8.93
C VAL A 534 -21.72 -23.80 -10.36
N GLN A 535 -22.35 -24.96 -10.56
CA GLN A 535 -22.46 -25.64 -11.86
C GLN A 535 -23.93 -26.00 -12.12
N PRO A 536 -24.63 -25.38 -13.10
CA PRO A 536 -26.06 -25.56 -13.33
C PRO A 536 -26.41 -26.78 -14.18
N SER A 537 -25.45 -27.32 -14.93
CA SER A 537 -25.62 -28.48 -15.83
C SER A 537 -24.26 -29.04 -16.26
N GLY A 538 -24.21 -30.27 -16.77
CA GLY A 538 -23.01 -30.87 -17.36
C GLY A 538 -22.08 -31.49 -16.32
N THR A 539 -20.80 -31.65 -16.70
CA THR A 539 -19.75 -32.29 -15.89
C THR A 539 -18.43 -31.52 -16.02
N HIS A 540 -17.76 -31.24 -14.90
CA HIS A 540 -16.45 -30.58 -14.82
C HIS A 540 -15.71 -31.04 -13.55
N ASP A 541 -14.39 -31.20 -13.60
CA ASP A 541 -13.53 -31.64 -12.46
C ASP A 541 -13.99 -32.93 -11.73
N GLY A 542 -14.72 -33.81 -12.43
CA GLY A 542 -15.33 -35.01 -11.84
C GLY A 542 -16.70 -34.80 -11.18
N TYR A 543 -17.16 -33.55 -11.06
CA TYR A 543 -18.49 -33.19 -10.60
C TYR A 543 -19.49 -33.11 -11.77
N SER A 544 -20.62 -33.78 -11.66
CA SER A 544 -21.77 -33.64 -12.56
C SER A 544 -22.90 -32.86 -11.87
N GLN A 545 -23.79 -32.23 -12.62
CA GLN A 545 -24.99 -31.62 -12.04
C GLN A 545 -26.25 -32.38 -12.47
N ASN A 546 -26.99 -32.93 -11.50
CA ASN A 546 -28.27 -33.62 -11.72
C ASN A 546 -29.51 -32.82 -11.26
N GLY A 547 -29.32 -31.62 -10.71
CA GLY A 547 -30.37 -30.76 -10.16
C GLY A 547 -30.48 -30.82 -8.63
N ASN A 548 -29.49 -31.36 -7.92
CA ASN A 548 -29.39 -31.34 -6.45
C ASN A 548 -28.13 -30.56 -6.01
N GLY A 549 -27.91 -30.36 -4.71
CA GLY A 549 -26.73 -29.64 -4.22
C GLY A 549 -26.82 -28.11 -4.29
N TYR A 550 -27.99 -27.57 -4.65
CA TYR A 550 -28.30 -26.14 -4.58
C TYR A 550 -28.86 -25.81 -3.19
N ASP A 551 -28.09 -26.05 -2.12
CA ASP A 551 -28.56 -25.95 -0.73
C ASP A 551 -28.51 -24.50 -0.21
N GLN A 552 -29.27 -23.63 -0.87
CA GLN A 552 -29.19 -22.19 -0.70
C GLN A 552 -30.55 -21.51 -0.92
N PRO A 553 -30.68 -20.22 -0.56
CA PRO A 553 -31.89 -19.43 -0.76
C PRO A 553 -32.16 -19.13 -2.23
N ASP A 554 -33.42 -18.86 -2.56
CA ASP A 554 -33.83 -18.30 -3.85
C ASP A 554 -34.36 -16.87 -3.84
N SER A 555 -34.57 -16.32 -2.65
CA SER A 555 -35.19 -15.01 -2.45
C SER A 555 -34.92 -14.46 -1.04
N ASN A 556 -35.20 -13.17 -0.81
CA ASN A 556 -35.21 -12.60 0.55
C ASN A 556 -36.24 -13.28 1.48
N SER A 557 -37.27 -13.93 0.93
CA SER A 557 -38.24 -14.77 1.66
C SER A 557 -37.64 -16.10 2.14
N ASP A 558 -36.96 -16.81 1.23
CA ASP A 558 -36.62 -18.23 1.31
C ASP A 558 -35.38 -18.53 2.17
N TRP A 559 -35.49 -18.42 3.50
CA TRP A 559 -34.34 -18.54 4.40
C TRP A 559 -34.62 -19.46 5.60
N PRO A 560 -33.76 -20.44 5.92
CA PRO A 560 -32.46 -20.72 5.29
C PRO A 560 -32.56 -21.20 3.83
N ASN A 561 -33.45 -22.16 3.54
CA ASN A 561 -33.95 -22.50 2.20
C ASN A 561 -35.20 -23.39 2.30
N GLY A 562 -36.04 -23.40 1.27
CA GLY A 562 -37.23 -24.25 1.15
C GLY A 562 -37.11 -25.37 0.10
N ASP A 563 -36.14 -25.25 -0.81
CA ASP A 563 -35.83 -26.24 -1.86
C ASP A 563 -34.31 -26.35 -2.05
N TYR A 564 -33.82 -27.51 -2.48
CA TYR A 564 -32.41 -27.76 -2.88
C TYR A 564 -32.23 -27.69 -4.41
N ARG A 565 -33.19 -27.07 -5.11
CA ARG A 565 -33.23 -26.98 -6.59
C ARG A 565 -33.40 -25.58 -7.16
N SER A 566 -33.70 -24.57 -6.34
CA SER A 566 -33.99 -23.22 -6.83
C SER A 566 -32.74 -22.50 -7.38
N PRO A 567 -32.90 -21.35 -8.09
CA PRO A 567 -31.80 -20.47 -8.43
C PRO A 567 -31.20 -19.81 -7.17
N PRO A 568 -29.87 -19.67 -7.03
CA PRO A 568 -29.29 -18.97 -5.89
C PRO A 568 -29.72 -17.51 -5.79
N PHE A 569 -29.93 -17.01 -4.57
CA PHE A 569 -30.02 -15.59 -4.24
C PHE A 569 -29.31 -15.33 -2.90
N VAL A 570 -28.00 -15.09 -2.94
CA VAL A 570 -27.14 -15.10 -1.75
C VAL A 570 -25.91 -14.21 -1.86
N ASN A 571 -25.62 -13.50 -0.77
CA ASN A 571 -24.38 -12.78 -0.50
C ASN A 571 -23.42 -13.68 0.31
N VAL A 572 -22.15 -13.76 -0.10
CA VAL A 572 -21.09 -14.54 0.55
C VAL A 572 -20.08 -13.61 1.21
N TRP A 573 -19.82 -13.85 2.49
CA TRP A 573 -18.97 -13.01 3.32
C TRP A 573 -17.91 -13.82 4.08
N VAL A 574 -16.81 -13.17 4.43
CA VAL A 574 -15.82 -13.69 5.39
C VAL A 574 -15.59 -12.70 6.54
N GLY A 575 -15.25 -13.24 7.70
CA GLY A 575 -15.10 -12.50 8.95
C GLY A 575 -14.68 -13.42 10.10
N GLY A 576 -15.26 -13.22 11.29
CA GLY A 576 -14.70 -13.80 12.53
C GLY A 576 -13.51 -12.98 12.99
N ALA A 577 -12.49 -13.59 13.60
CA ALA A 577 -11.19 -12.95 13.81
C ALA A 577 -10.39 -12.84 12.50
N ASP A 578 -9.65 -11.72 12.33
CA ASP A 578 -8.56 -11.62 11.35
C ASP A 578 -7.43 -12.54 11.84
N ALA A 579 -7.07 -13.54 11.03
CA ALA A 579 -6.24 -14.66 11.44
C ALA A 579 -4.76 -14.29 11.30
N ALA A 580 -4.25 -13.47 12.23
CA ALA A 580 -2.85 -13.01 12.27
C ALA A 580 -1.88 -14.08 11.75
N PRO A 581 -1.19 -13.82 10.62
CA PRO A 581 -0.67 -14.88 9.76
C PRO A 581 0.27 -15.82 10.51
N ALA A 582 0.05 -17.11 10.34
CA ALA A 582 0.86 -18.14 10.98
C ALA A 582 2.33 -17.96 10.58
N VAL A 583 3.16 -17.56 11.55
CA VAL A 583 4.58 -17.28 11.32
C VAL A 583 5.32 -18.60 11.10
N GLY A 584 5.58 -18.93 9.82
CA GLY A 584 6.36 -20.08 9.36
C GLY A 584 7.81 -19.73 9.05
#